data_AF-A0A2M7TPD3-F1
#
_entry.id   AF-A0A2M7TPD3-F1
#
_cell.length_a   1.000
_cell.length_b   1.000
_cell.length_c   1.000
_cell.angle_alpha   90.00
_cell.angle_beta   90.00
_cell.angle_gamma   90.00
#
_symmetry.space_group_name_H-M   'P 1'
#
loop_
_entity.id
_entity.type
_entity.pdbx_description
1 polymer ?
#
loop_
_entity_poly.entity_id
_entity_poly.type
_entity_poly.pdbx_seq_one_letter_code
_entity_poly.pdbx_strand_id
1 'polypeptide(L)' 'MLSCPECQKEIKLPEKCKKGDIFECENCGAELEIISVDPQKVEIILEEK' A
#
# COMPACT_ATOMS: atom_id res chain seq x y z
N MET A 1 -5.42 1.10 -11.50
CA MET A 1 -5.86 1.73 -10.25
C MET A 1 -5.54 0.77 -9.13
N LEU A 2 -4.80 1.25 -8.14
CA LEU A 2 -4.50 0.49 -6.93
C LEU A 2 -5.57 0.84 -5.90
N SER A 3 -6.16 -0.19 -5.27
CA SER A 3 -7.13 -0.02 -4.19
C SER A 3 -6.53 -0.54 -2.89
N CYS A 4 -6.89 0.11 -1.79
CA CYS A 4 -6.51 -0.32 -0.46
C CYS A 4 -7.10 -1.71 -0.16
N PRO A 5 -6.29 -2.72 0.18
CA PRO A 5 -6.82 -4.02 0.59
C PRO A 5 -7.67 -3.96 1.88
N GLU A 6 -7.54 -2.91 2.69
CA GLU A 6 -8.30 -2.74 3.94
C GLU A 6 -9.62 -1.99 3.71
N CYS A 7 -9.54 -0.73 3.27
CA CYS A 7 -10.71 0.14 3.13
C CYS A 7 -11.30 0.17 1.71
N GLN A 8 -10.70 -0.53 0.75
CA GLN A 8 -11.12 -0.63 -0.66
C GLN A 8 -11.20 0.70 -1.41
N LYS A 9 -10.65 1.79 -0.84
CA LYS A 9 -10.56 3.09 -1.51
C LYS A 9 -9.34 3.17 -2.42
N GLU A 10 -9.38 4.11 -3.36
CA GLU A 10 -8.26 4.34 -4.27
C GLU A 10 -7.02 4.86 -3.52
N ILE A 11 -5.87 4.29 -3.87
CA ILE A 11 -4.55 4.70 -3.37
C ILE A 11 -3.71 5.15 -4.55
N LYS A 12 -2.96 6.24 -4.36
CA LYS A 12 -1.92 6.67 -5.30
C LYS A 12 -0.55 6.32 -4.74
N LEU A 13 0.17 5.45 -5.45
CA LEU A 13 1.59 5.22 -5.15
C LEU A 13 2.43 6.41 -5.62
N PRO A 14 3.48 6.80 -4.88
CA PRO A 14 4.42 7.81 -5.33
C PRO A 14 5.18 7.32 -6.56
N GLU A 15 5.49 8.20 -7.52
CA GLU A 15 6.11 7.82 -8.82
C GLU A 15 7.46 7.09 -8.70
N LYS A 16 8.15 7.23 -7.56
CA LYS A 16 9.46 6.62 -7.30
C LYS A 16 9.41 5.48 -6.27
N CYS A 17 8.22 4.95 -6.02
CA CYS A 17 8.06 3.83 -5.11
C CYS A 17 8.82 2.59 -5.58
N LYS A 18 9.36 1.84 -4.62
CA LYS A 18 10.08 0.59 -4.83
C LYS A 18 9.39 -0.53 -4.09
N LYS A 19 9.65 -1.76 -4.54
CA LYS A 19 9.27 -2.94 -3.78
C LYS A 19 9.95 -2.90 -2.39
N GLY A 20 9.16 -3.14 -1.34
CA GLY A 20 9.57 -3.06 0.05
C GLY A 20 9.40 -1.68 0.69
N ASP A 21 8.99 -0.66 -0.07
CA ASP A 21 8.63 0.62 0.54
C ASP A 21 7.31 0.47 1.31
N ILE A 22 7.27 1.10 2.48
CA ILE A 22 6.10 1.12 3.37
C ILE A 22 5.50 2.52 3.34
N PHE A 23 4.18 2.61 3.25
CA PHE A 23 3.45 3.87 3.30
C PHE A 23 2.12 3.72 4.05
N GLU A 24 1.63 4.81 4.62
CA GLU A 24 0.33 4.83 5.29
C GLU A 24 -0.78 5.19 4.30
N CYS A 25 -1.90 4.48 4.37
CA CYS A 25 -3.07 4.82 3.57
C CYS A 25 -3.74 6.07 4.13
N GLU A 26 -3.76 7.16 3.35
CA GLU A 26 -4.39 8.45 3.71
C GLU A 26 -5.90 8.37 4.04
N ASN A 27 -6.54 7.25 3.75
CA ASN A 27 -7.97 7.05 3.95
C ASN A 27 -8.35 6.35 5.27
N CYS A 28 -7.55 5.38 5.71
CA CYS A 28 -7.84 4.56 6.88
C CYS A 28 -6.69 4.52 7.90
N GLY A 29 -5.51 5.00 7.55
CA GLY A 29 -4.32 4.93 8.40
C GLY A 29 -3.62 3.57 8.41
N ALA A 30 -4.00 2.64 7.53
CA ALA A 30 -3.35 1.34 7.45
C ALA A 30 -1.94 1.46 6.87
N GLU A 31 -0.97 0.78 7.49
CA GLU A 31 0.38 0.64 6.94
C GLU A 31 0.39 -0.43 5.84
N LEU A 32 0.87 -0.04 4.66
CA LEU A 32 0.88 -0.85 3.46
C LEU A 32 2.31 -1.00 2.93
N GLU A 33 2.72 -2.23 2.64
CA GLU A 33 3.99 -2.53 1.99
C GLU A 33 3.80 -2.75 0.49
N ILE A 34 4.69 -2.18 -0.33
CA ILE A 34 4.69 -2.38 -1.77
C ILE A 34 5.38 -3.70 -2.11
N ILE A 35 4.59 -4.70 -2.50
CA ILE A 35 5.13 -6.02 -2.91
C ILE A 35 5.48 -6.10 -4.40
N SER A 36 4.92 -5.21 -5.22
CA SER A 36 5.18 -5.13 -6.66
C SER A 36 4.88 -3.73 -7.20
N VAL A 37 5.70 -3.24 -8.13
CA VAL A 37 5.51 -1.94 -8.79
C VAL A 37 4.94 -2.05 -10.21
N ASP A 38 5.09 -3.22 -10.84
CA ASP A 38 4.55 -3.52 -12.17
C ASP A 38 4.14 -5.01 -12.27
N PRO A 39 2.85 -5.35 -12.20
CA PRO A 39 1.73 -4.48 -11.84
C PRO A 39 1.83 -4.02 -10.38
N GLN A 40 1.36 -2.81 -10.09
CA GLN A 40 1.30 -2.25 -8.74
C GLN A 40 0.49 -3.14 -7.81
N LYS A 41 1.10 -3.60 -6.71
CA LYS A 41 0.45 -4.40 -5.65
C LYS A 41 1.01 -4.00 -4.30
N VAL A 42 0.12 -4.01 -3.31
CA VAL A 42 0.45 -3.71 -1.91
C VAL A 42 -0.19 -4.74 -0.98
N GLU A 43 0.42 -4.96 0.18
CA GLU A 43 -0.12 -5.78 1.27
C GLU A 43 -0.27 -4.97 2.56
N ILE A 44 -1.19 -5.37 3.44
CA ILE A 44 -1.35 -4.75 4.77
C ILE A 44 -0.26 -5.32 5.68
N ILE A 45 0.49 -4.44 6.32
CA ILE A 45 1.39 -4.84 7.38
C ILE A 45 0.56 -4.99 8.65
N LEU A 46 0.37 -6.23 9.09
CA LEU A 46 -0.17 -6.52 10.41
C LEU A 46 1.02 -6.65 11.36
N GLU A 47 1.26 -5.65 12.21
CA GLU A 47 2.11 -5.87 13.39
C GLU A 47 1.42 -6.89 14.30
N GLU A 48 1.81 -8.17 14.19
CA GLU A 48 1.59 -9.12 15.27
C GLU A 48 2.45 -8.67 16.45
N LYS A 49 1.81 -7.98 17.39
CA LYS A 49 2.42 -7.50 18.64
C LYS A 49 2.88 -8.64 19.54
#